data_AF-A0A2W4PMR0-F1
#
_entry.id   AF-A0A2W4PMR0-F1
#
_cell.length_a   1.000
_cell.length_b   1.000
_cell.length_c   1.000
_cell.angle_alpha   90.00
_cell.angle_beta   90.00
_cell.angle_gamma   90.00
#
_symmetry.space_group_name_H-M   'P 1'
#
loop_
_entity.id
_entity.type
_entity.pdbx_description
1 polymer ?
#
loop_
_entity_poly.entity_id
_entity_poly.type
_entity_poly.pdbx_seq_one_letter_code
_entity_poly.pdbx_strand_id
1 'polypeptide(L)'
;MKAPRTRRELFALLAAAVAAATAATAAATRSPSSPVGPDVAGADVTGAGRTVILQDRRLELPLDLRERLQMDGAALLTLEPDPVRMWRGEHAALLQDPGTRLMGVTPWVEFLMVRGLAAESRKRVRYQRFDADSNAVVWLIA
;
A
#
# COMPACT_ATOMS: atom_id res chain seq x y z
N MET A 1 -5.61 -9.34 -31.05
CA MET A 1 -4.96 -9.96 -29.87
C MET A 1 -4.14 -8.89 -29.20
N LYS A 2 -4.48 -8.46 -27.97
CA LYS A 2 -3.68 -7.47 -27.23
C LYS A 2 -2.48 -8.20 -26.62
N ALA A 3 -1.29 -7.63 -26.76
CA ALA A 3 -0.05 -8.21 -26.22
C ALA A 3 -0.15 -8.37 -24.69
N PRO A 4 0.46 -9.43 -24.11
CA PRO A 4 0.53 -9.59 -22.67
C PRO A 4 1.24 -8.38 -22.06
N ARG A 5 0.60 -7.72 -21.08
CA ARG A 5 1.22 -6.59 -20.40
C ARG A 5 2.47 -7.06 -19.68
N THR A 6 3.58 -6.38 -19.92
CA THR A 6 4.86 -6.72 -19.26
C THR A 6 4.83 -6.29 -17.80
N ARG A 7 5.54 -7.03 -16.94
CA ARG A 7 5.70 -6.76 -15.50
C ARG A 7 6.06 -5.30 -15.18
N ARG A 8 6.75 -4.61 -16.10
CA ARG A 8 7.06 -3.17 -16.02
C ARG A 8 5.82 -2.27 -16.00
N GLU A 9 4.78 -2.59 -16.77
CA GLU A 9 3.55 -1.78 -16.81
C GLU A 9 2.76 -1.88 -15.50
N LEU A 10 2.73 -3.06 -14.87
CA LEU A 10 2.11 -3.25 -13.56
C LEU A 10 2.80 -2.41 -12.49
N PHE A 11 4.14 -2.35 -12.52
CA PHE A 11 4.90 -1.52 -11.58
C PHE A 11 4.77 -0.03 -11.87
N ALA A 12 4.68 0.39 -13.13
CA ALA A 12 4.37 1.77 -13.47
C ALA A 12 2.98 2.18 -12.95
N LEU A 13 1.99 1.29 -13.01
CA LEU A 13 0.66 1.53 -12.45
C LEU A 13 0.69 1.64 -10.92
N LEU A 14 1.46 0.78 -10.24
CA LEU A 14 1.64 0.88 -8.79
C LEU A 14 2.34 2.19 -8.41
N ALA A 15 3.42 2.55 -9.10
CA ALA A 15 4.14 3.80 -8.87
C ALA A 15 3.26 5.04 -9.09
N ALA A 16 2.44 5.03 -10.14
CA ALA A 16 1.48 6.10 -10.40
C ALA A 16 0.38 6.16 -9.32
N ALA A 17 -0.11 5.02 -8.86
CA ALA A 17 -1.08 4.96 -7.76
C ALA A 17 -0.47 5.53 -6.47
N VAL A 18 0.75 5.12 -6.12
CA VAL A 18 1.45 5.63 -4.92
C VAL A 18 1.70 7.13 -5.04
N ALA A 19 2.19 7.62 -6.17
CA ALA A 19 2.44 9.04 -6.39
C ALA A 19 1.15 9.88 -6.26
N ALA A 20 0.01 9.36 -6.76
CA ALA A 20 -1.28 10.02 -6.60
C ALA A 20 -1.74 10.03 -5.13
N ALA A 21 -1.47 8.95 -4.39
CA ALA A 21 -1.79 8.90 -2.96
C ALA A 21 -0.88 9.81 -2.13
N THR A 22 0.44 9.81 -2.34
CA THR A 22 1.35 10.72 -1.61
C THR A 22 1.01 12.18 -1.89
N ALA A 23 0.68 12.55 -3.13
CA ALA A 23 0.20 13.89 -3.47
C ALA A 23 -1.09 14.27 -2.72
N ALA A 24 -2.04 13.34 -2.58
CA ALA A 24 -3.27 13.57 -1.82
C ALA A 24 -3.03 13.69 -0.30
N THR A 25 -2.01 13.00 0.25
CA THR A 25 -1.61 13.18 1.66
C THR A 25 -0.93 14.53 1.86
N ALA A 26 0.01 14.91 0.99
CA ALA A 26 0.68 16.21 1.04
C ALA A 26 -0.29 17.39 0.86
N ALA A 27 -1.35 17.22 0.07
CA ALA A 27 -2.43 18.19 -0.05
C ALA A 27 -3.26 18.30 1.24
N ALA A 28 -3.52 17.18 1.93
CA ALA A 28 -4.26 17.16 3.20
C ALA A 28 -3.44 17.73 4.37
N THR A 29 -2.11 17.58 4.37
CA THR A 29 -1.20 18.16 5.39
C THR A 29 -0.85 19.63 5.14
N ARG A 30 -1.22 20.20 3.98
CA ARG A 30 -1.03 21.62 3.65
C ARG A 30 -2.18 22.52 4.14
N SER A 31 -3.12 22.00 4.93
CA SER A 31 -3.98 22.85 5.76
C SER A 31 -3.17 23.44 6.91
N PRO A 32 -3.15 24.77 7.09
CA PRO A 32 -2.23 25.42 8.02
C PRO A 32 -2.76 25.35 9.45
N SER A 33 -2.12 24.54 10.29
CA SER A 33 -2.18 24.72 11.74
C SER A 33 -0.83 24.34 12.37
N SER A 34 -0.01 25.38 12.53
CA SER A 34 1.17 25.61 13.40
C SER A 34 2.30 24.58 13.56
N PRO A 35 3.57 25.05 13.64
CA PRO A 35 4.74 24.19 13.76
C PRO A 35 5.06 23.89 15.24
N VAL A 36 5.36 22.63 15.55
CA VAL A 36 6.12 22.24 16.75
C VAL A 36 7.38 21.53 16.27
N GLY A 37 8.51 21.88 16.89
CA GLY A 37 9.88 21.67 16.44
C GLY A 37 10.38 20.22 16.41
N PRO A 38 11.69 20.04 16.14
CA PRO A 38 12.27 18.76 15.79
C PRO A 38 12.61 17.98 17.07
N ASP A 39 11.95 16.84 17.28
CA ASP A 39 12.37 15.85 18.27
C ASP A 39 12.55 14.50 17.58
N VAL A 40 13.74 13.93 17.73
CA VAL A 40 14.17 12.68 17.09
C VAL A 40 14.13 11.59 18.16
N ALA A 41 13.00 10.88 18.31
CA ALA A 41 12.95 9.53 18.89
C ALA A 41 11.51 8.97 18.88
N GLY A 42 11.36 7.77 18.30
CA GLY A 42 10.14 6.97 18.34
C GLY A 42 9.42 6.96 16.99
N ALA A 43 9.39 5.80 16.34
CA ALA A 43 8.54 5.58 15.16
C ALA A 43 7.08 5.79 15.60
N ASP A 44 6.54 6.95 15.26
CA ASP A 44 5.16 7.33 15.55
C ASP A 44 4.23 6.22 15.03
N VAL A 45 3.61 5.47 15.96
CA VAL A 45 2.73 4.32 15.70
C VAL A 45 1.30 4.83 15.42
N THR A 46 1.19 5.99 14.79
CA THR A 46 -0.07 6.54 14.29
C THR A 46 -0.05 6.43 12.77
N GLY A 47 -0.97 5.63 12.21
CA GLY A 47 -1.01 5.30 10.78
C GLY A 47 -1.65 6.40 9.91
N ALA A 48 -2.09 7.50 10.53
CA ALA A 48 -2.80 8.58 9.86
C ALA A 48 -2.00 9.17 8.69
N GLY A 49 -2.47 8.93 7.46
CA GLY A 49 -1.84 9.44 6.24
C GLY A 49 -0.67 8.60 5.73
N ARG A 50 -0.27 7.54 6.44
CA ARG A 50 0.84 6.66 6.05
C ARG A 50 0.40 5.71 4.93
N THR A 51 1.28 5.50 3.96
CA THR A 51 1.08 4.53 2.88
C THR A 51 1.83 3.25 3.20
N VAL A 52 1.14 2.11 3.14
CA VAL A 52 1.73 0.78 3.29
C VAL A 52 1.58 0.03 1.98
N ILE A 53 2.68 -0.54 1.51
CA ILE A 53 2.74 -1.32 0.30
C ILE A 53 2.89 -2.78 0.69
N LEU A 54 1.83 -3.56 0.48
CA LEU A 54 1.83 -5.02 0.63
C LEU A 54 2.39 -5.64 -0.64
N GLN A 55 3.61 -6.15 -0.56
CA GLN A 55 4.32 -6.80 -1.64
C GLN A 55 4.12 -8.32 -1.56
N ASP A 56 3.54 -8.92 -2.59
CA ASP A 56 3.56 -10.37 -2.75
C ASP A 56 4.98 -10.86 -3.08
N ARG A 57 5.46 -11.92 -2.40
CA ARG A 57 6.79 -12.50 -2.61
C ARG A 57 7.02 -12.99 -4.04
N ARG A 58 5.97 -13.39 -4.75
CA ARG A 58 6.04 -13.85 -6.15
C ARG A 58 6.12 -12.68 -7.12
N LEU A 59 5.70 -11.49 -6.69
CA LEU A 59 5.62 -10.28 -7.50
C LEU A 59 6.55 -9.20 -6.95
N GLU A 60 7.83 -9.56 -6.75
CA GLU A 60 8.78 -8.64 -6.17
C GLU A 60 8.93 -7.34 -6.96
N LEU A 61 8.91 -6.23 -6.23
CA LEU A 61 9.14 -4.90 -6.77
C LEU A 61 10.61 -4.75 -7.21
N PRO A 62 10.87 -4.06 -8.35
CA PRO A 62 12.23 -3.68 -8.72
C PRO A 62 12.88 -2.85 -7.62
N LEU A 63 14.18 -3.02 -7.41
CA LEU A 63 14.92 -2.36 -6.33
C LEU A 63 14.77 -0.84 -6.39
N ASP A 64 14.97 -0.24 -7.57
CA ASP A 64 14.85 1.22 -7.77
C ASP A 64 13.47 1.76 -7.38
N LEU A 65 12.41 0.99 -7.66
CA LEU A 65 11.05 1.38 -7.28
C LEU A 65 10.86 1.24 -5.78
N ARG A 66 11.36 0.16 -5.17
CA ARG A 66 11.32 -0.03 -3.72
C ARG A 66 12.00 1.12 -2.99
N GLU A 67 13.21 1.48 -3.40
CA GLU A 67 13.98 2.59 -2.81
C GLU A 67 13.21 3.90 -2.92
N ARG A 68 12.67 4.21 -4.11
CA ARG A 68 11.86 5.41 -4.32
C ARG A 68 10.64 5.47 -3.39
N LEU A 69 9.93 4.36 -3.25
CA LEU A 69 8.74 4.28 -2.40
C LEU A 69 9.09 4.47 -0.91
N GLN A 70 10.25 3.96 -0.47
CA GLN A 70 10.76 4.19 0.88
C GLN A 70 11.14 5.66 1.09
N MET A 71 11.78 6.30 0.11
CA MET A 71 12.08 7.74 0.17
C MET A 71 10.81 8.60 0.24
N ASP A 72 9.73 8.16 -0.42
CA ASP A 72 8.40 8.79 -0.35
C ASP A 72 7.65 8.49 0.97
N GLY A 73 8.29 7.81 1.92
CA GLY A 73 7.75 7.52 3.25
C GLY A 73 6.80 6.32 3.31
N ALA A 74 6.72 5.51 2.25
CA ALA A 74 5.91 4.31 2.25
C ALA A 74 6.55 3.20 3.09
N ALA A 75 5.77 2.55 3.95
CA ALA A 75 6.21 1.32 4.62
C ALA A 75 5.98 0.13 3.67
N LEU A 76 7.05 -0.59 3.32
CA LEU A 76 6.91 -1.82 2.55
C LEU A 76 6.84 -3.02 3.49
N LEU A 77 5.76 -3.78 3.37
CA LEU A 77 5.60 -5.05 4.07
C LEU A 77 5.47 -6.16 3.04
N THR A 78 6.16 -7.26 3.30
CA THR A 78 5.98 -8.46 2.49
C THR A 78 4.72 -9.17 2.96
N LEU A 79 3.80 -9.46 2.04
CA LEU A 79 2.59 -10.23 2.35
C LEU A 79 3.00 -11.63 2.79
N GLU A 80 2.59 -12.01 4.00
CA GLU A 80 2.84 -13.35 4.53
C GLU A 80 1.93 -14.39 3.86
N PRO A 81 2.31 -15.68 3.87
CA PRO A 81 1.44 -16.77 3.43
C PRO A 81 0.11 -16.83 4.18
N ASP A 82 0.08 -16.34 5.42
CA ASP A 82 -1.13 -16.16 6.22
C ASP A 82 -1.38 -14.67 6.46
N PRO A 83 -2.14 -14.00 5.58
CA PRO A 83 -2.48 -12.59 5.74
C PRO A 83 -3.27 -12.30 7.00
N VAL A 84 -4.04 -13.26 7.53
CA VAL A 84 -4.86 -13.07 8.74
C VAL A 84 -3.96 -12.92 9.95
N ARG A 85 -2.95 -13.80 10.08
CA ARG A 85 -1.95 -13.71 11.15
C ARG A 85 -1.16 -12.42 11.08
N MET A 86 -0.73 -12.01 9.89
CA MET A 86 -0.07 -10.71 9.67
C MET A 86 -0.95 -9.54 10.11
N TRP A 87 -2.23 -9.56 9.77
CA TRP A 87 -3.19 -8.49 10.10
C TRP A 87 -3.48 -8.35 11.59
N ARG A 88 -3.35 -9.44 12.34
CA ARG A 88 -3.66 -9.50 13.79
C ARG A 88 -2.40 -9.58 14.66
N GLY A 89 -1.23 -9.67 14.05
CA GLY A 89 0.06 -9.81 14.72
C GLY A 89 0.79 -8.48 14.86
N GLU A 90 2.10 -8.52 14.62
CA GLU A 90 3.03 -7.41 14.83
C GLU A 90 2.65 -6.13 14.06
N HIS A 91 2.04 -6.28 12.88
CA HIS A 91 1.67 -5.15 12.02
C HIS A 91 0.21 -4.68 12.22
N ALA A 92 -0.52 -5.24 13.19
CA ALA A 92 -1.95 -4.96 13.36
C ALA A 92 -2.26 -3.48 13.55
N ALA A 93 -1.49 -2.78 14.40
CA ALA A 93 -1.68 -1.35 14.65
C ALA A 93 -1.62 -0.53 13.35
N LEU A 94 -0.66 -0.83 12.48
CA LEU A 94 -0.47 -0.13 11.21
C LEU A 94 -1.54 -0.51 10.16
N LEU A 95 -1.83 -1.81 10.01
CA LEU A 95 -2.74 -2.31 8.98
C LEU A 95 -4.20 -1.98 9.27
N GLN A 96 -4.58 -1.98 10.55
CA GLN A 96 -5.95 -1.73 10.99
C GLN A 96 -6.25 -0.24 11.23
N ASP A 97 -5.23 0.62 11.34
CA ASP A 97 -5.43 2.07 11.48
C ASP A 97 -6.24 2.63 10.30
N PRO A 98 -7.43 3.24 10.52
CA PRO A 98 -8.30 3.73 9.45
C PRO A 98 -7.68 4.81 8.56
N GLY A 99 -6.67 5.53 9.05
CA GLY A 99 -5.93 6.56 8.30
C GLY A 99 -4.81 6.00 7.43
N THR A 100 -4.43 4.74 7.60
CA THR A 100 -3.42 4.08 6.76
C THR A 100 -3.99 3.67 5.41
N ARG A 101 -3.31 4.08 4.34
CA ARG A 101 -3.62 3.65 2.97
C ARG A 101 -2.84 2.40 2.63
N LEU A 102 -3.52 1.38 2.13
CA LEU A 102 -2.92 0.12 1.74
C LEU A 102 -2.87 0.05 0.22
N MET A 103 -1.73 -0.34 -0.32
CA MET A 103 -1.51 -0.56 -1.75
C MET A 103 -0.82 -1.89 -1.97
N GLY A 104 -1.01 -2.49 -3.14
CA GLY A 104 -0.27 -3.70 -3.46
C GLY A 104 -0.54 -4.21 -4.86
N VAL A 105 0.28 -5.20 -5.22
CA VAL A 105 0.08 -6.06 -6.38
C VAL A 105 0.10 -7.50 -5.88
N THR A 106 -1.03 -8.19 -5.98
CA THR A 106 -1.21 -9.54 -5.45
C THR A 106 -1.99 -10.39 -6.45
N PRO A 107 -1.97 -11.72 -6.38
CA PRO A 107 -2.93 -12.51 -7.12
C PRO A 107 -4.37 -12.27 -6.61
N TRP A 108 -5.36 -12.72 -7.38
CA TRP A 108 -6.78 -12.46 -7.09
C TRP A 108 -7.24 -12.99 -5.73
N VAL A 109 -6.80 -14.19 -5.34
CA VAL A 109 -7.21 -14.84 -4.08
C VAL A 109 -6.69 -14.07 -2.87
N GLU A 110 -5.42 -13.67 -2.91
CA GLU A 110 -4.77 -12.86 -1.88
C GLU A 110 -5.40 -11.47 -1.78
N PHE A 111 -5.78 -10.88 -2.92
CA PHE A 111 -6.54 -9.63 -2.93
C PHE A 111 -7.89 -9.76 -2.20
N LEU A 112 -8.64 -10.86 -2.42
CA LEU A 112 -9.91 -11.07 -1.73
C LEU A 112 -9.73 -11.18 -0.21
N MET A 113 -8.67 -11.85 0.24
CA MET A 113 -8.33 -11.94 1.68
C MET A 113 -8.00 -10.56 2.26
N VAL A 114 -7.06 -9.83 1.63
CA VAL A 114 -6.67 -8.48 2.05
C VAL A 114 -7.85 -7.52 2.07
N ARG A 115 -8.72 -7.58 1.05
CA ARG A 115 -9.95 -6.77 0.98
C ARG A 115 -10.89 -7.07 2.15
N GLY A 116 -11.10 -8.34 2.49
CA GLY A 116 -11.95 -8.73 3.62
C GLY A 116 -11.41 -8.20 4.94
N LEU A 117 -10.12 -8.41 5.20
CA LEU A 117 -9.44 -7.94 6.40
C LEU A 117 -9.46 -6.41 6.51
N ALA A 118 -9.26 -5.69 5.41
CA ALA A 118 -9.33 -4.23 5.41
C ALA A 118 -10.75 -3.71 5.65
N ALA A 119 -11.77 -4.45 5.22
CA ALA A 119 -13.17 -4.12 5.51
C ALA A 119 -13.50 -4.27 7.01
N GLU A 120 -12.90 -5.24 7.72
CA GLU A 120 -12.99 -5.33 9.20
C GLU A 120 -12.50 -4.05 9.87
N SER A 121 -11.49 -3.41 9.30
CA SER A 121 -10.94 -2.11 9.72
C SER A 121 -11.66 -0.89 9.11
N ARG A 122 -12.86 -1.09 8.55
CA ARG A 122 -13.70 -0.05 7.90
C ARG A 122 -13.05 0.67 6.70
N LYS A 123 -12.00 0.11 6.11
CA LYS A 123 -11.39 0.65 4.90
C LYS A 123 -12.13 0.19 3.66
N ARG A 124 -12.06 0.98 2.58
CA ARG A 124 -12.76 0.68 1.34
C ARG A 124 -11.80 0.57 0.18
N VAL A 125 -12.10 -0.32 -0.76
CA VAL A 125 -11.39 -0.35 -2.04
C VAL A 125 -11.66 0.97 -2.77
N ARG A 126 -10.59 1.71 -3.07
CA ARG A 126 -10.65 2.95 -3.86
C ARG A 126 -10.27 2.72 -5.30
N TYR A 127 -9.38 1.78 -5.54
CA TYR A 127 -8.98 1.36 -6.86
C TYR A 127 -8.68 -0.13 -6.84
N GLN A 128 -9.11 -0.82 -7.89
CA GLN A 128 -8.69 -2.18 -8.17
C GLN A 128 -8.65 -2.35 -9.69
N ARG A 129 -7.65 -3.08 -10.17
CA ARG A 129 -7.54 -3.47 -11.56
C ARG A 129 -6.98 -4.86 -11.64
N PHE A 130 -7.78 -5.76 -12.20
CA PHE A 130 -7.35 -7.11 -12.51
C PHE A 130 -6.65 -7.15 -13.87
N ASP A 131 -5.55 -7.86 -13.92
CA ASP A 131 -4.84 -8.22 -15.14
C ASP A 131 -4.94 -9.74 -15.33
N ALA A 132 -5.67 -10.12 -16.38
CA ALA A 132 -5.93 -11.52 -16.69
C ALA A 132 -4.66 -12.26 -17.17
N ASP A 133 -3.71 -11.55 -17.79
CA ASP A 133 -2.52 -12.16 -18.38
C ASP A 133 -1.53 -12.60 -17.29
N SER A 134 -1.41 -11.79 -16.23
CA SER A 134 -0.52 -12.06 -15.10
C SER A 134 -1.24 -12.63 -13.88
N ASN A 135 -2.56 -12.82 -13.95
CA ASN A 135 -3.43 -13.17 -12.82
C ASN A 135 -3.17 -12.29 -11.59
N ALA A 136 -2.94 -10.99 -11.80
CA ALA A 136 -2.56 -10.05 -10.75
C ALA A 136 -3.59 -8.95 -10.60
N VAL A 137 -3.74 -8.44 -9.38
CA VAL A 137 -4.60 -7.31 -9.04
C VAL A 137 -3.71 -6.21 -8.51
N VAL A 138 -3.76 -5.04 -9.14
CA VAL A 138 -3.23 -3.80 -8.57
C VAL A 138 -4.36 -3.13 -7.81
N TRP A 139 -4.14 -2.75 -6.56
CA TRP A 139 -5.21 -2.23 -5.71
C TRP A 139 -4.74 -1.13 -4.74
N LEU A 140 -5.72 -0.33 -4.31
CA LEU A 140 -5.62 0.69 -3.27
C LEU A 140 -6.85 0.56 -2.35
N ILE A 141 -6.60 0.48 -1.05
CA ILE A 141 -7.63 0.43 -0.01
C ILE A 141 -7.37 1.55 1.02
N ALA A 142 -8.38 2.37 1.29
CA ALA A 142 -8.35 3.51 2.21
C ALA A 142 -9.73 3.88 2.73
#